data_AF-A0A520QA27-F1
#
_entry.id   AF-A0A520QA27-F1
#
_cell.length_a   1.000
_cell.length_b   1.000
_cell.length_c   1.000
_cell.angle_alpha   90.00
_cell.angle_beta   90.00
_cell.angle_gamma   90.00
#
_symmetry.space_group_name_H-M   'P 1'
#
loop_
_entity.id
_entity.type
_entity.pdbx_description
1 polymer ?
#
loop_
_entity_poly.entity_id
_entity_poly.type
_entity_poly.pdbx_seq_one_letter_code
_entity_poly.pdbx_strand_id
1 'polypeptide(L)'
;MSKRWRIGVGLIIAGLVIAIGWSFSQSPPADRAAAGPAPPCPYGFVDRPFETAPVLQRLRTTTDGAAVLAALGQTEVRFCWGEIANPVVQEGRLLLMSTADAPPQRAARAAHLLHHAAHGLPLPDSIDADADCGALVAQALRREAEAYALEVRLRRRLGAEDTRYEFEPVFFETDPADQVALIEGYLRAHPDGAENLEPLARGYRERCEAAVAEAR
;
A
#
# COMPACT_ATOMS: atom_id res chain seq x y z
N MET A 1 -23.73 -1.76 -74.60
CA MET A 1 -23.83 -3.23 -74.50
C MET A 1 -23.94 -3.60 -73.03
N SER A 2 -24.99 -4.32 -72.68
CA SER A 2 -25.37 -4.71 -71.33
C SER A 2 -24.56 -5.92 -70.84
N LYS A 3 -24.32 -5.99 -69.52
CA LYS A 3 -24.22 -7.22 -68.70
C LYS A 3 -24.03 -6.78 -67.24
N ARG A 4 -25.11 -6.77 -66.47
CA ARG A 4 -25.54 -7.83 -65.53
C ARG A 4 -24.66 -7.95 -64.28
N TRP A 5 -25.15 -7.31 -63.21
CA TRP A 5 -25.52 -7.90 -61.92
C TRP A 5 -24.64 -9.04 -61.36
N ARG A 6 -24.03 -8.78 -60.21
CA ARG A 6 -24.00 -9.74 -59.10
C ARG A 6 -23.84 -8.99 -57.77
N ILE A 7 -24.92 -9.06 -56.99
CA ILE A 7 -25.02 -8.63 -55.60
C ILE A 7 -24.12 -9.56 -54.78
N GLY A 8 -23.09 -9.00 -54.14
CA GLY A 8 -22.33 -9.66 -53.10
C GLY A 8 -22.69 -9.02 -51.76
N VAL A 9 -23.60 -9.65 -51.02
CA VAL A 9 -23.85 -9.37 -49.61
C VAL A 9 -22.59 -9.81 -48.85
N GLY A 10 -21.70 -8.87 -48.60
CA GLY A 10 -20.55 -9.05 -47.70
C GLY A 10 -20.98 -8.74 -46.28
N LEU A 11 -21.02 -9.78 -45.44
CA LEU A 11 -21.33 -9.71 -44.02
C LEU A 11 -20.51 -8.61 -43.31
N ILE A 12 -21.24 -7.78 -42.57
CA ILE A 12 -20.71 -6.90 -41.53
C ILE A 12 -20.25 -7.80 -40.38
N ILE A 13 -18.93 -7.89 -40.17
CA ILE A 13 -18.37 -8.33 -38.89
C ILE A 13 -17.72 -7.10 -38.27
N ALA A 14 -18.52 -6.35 -37.52
CA ALA A 14 -18.01 -5.37 -36.56
C ALA A 14 -17.25 -6.16 -35.48
N GLY A 15 -15.92 -6.15 -35.57
CA GLY A 15 -15.03 -6.67 -34.54
C GLY A 15 -15.13 -5.82 -33.29
N LEU A 16 -16.08 -6.16 -32.42
CA LEU A 16 -16.18 -5.67 -31.06
C LEU A 16 -14.98 -6.24 -30.28
N VAL A 17 -13.90 -5.48 -30.19
CA VAL A 17 -12.82 -5.74 -29.23
C VAL A 17 -13.37 -5.36 -27.87
N ILE A 18 -13.99 -6.33 -27.20
CA ILE A 18 -14.26 -6.24 -25.77
C ILE A 18 -12.88 -6.26 -25.11
N ALA A 19 -12.39 -5.09 -24.72
CA ALA A 19 -11.37 -4.98 -23.70
C ALA A 19 -11.98 -5.59 -22.43
N ILE A 20 -11.77 -6.89 -22.24
CA ILE A 20 -11.95 -7.54 -20.94
C ILE A 20 -10.90 -6.88 -20.08
N GLY A 21 -11.30 -5.82 -19.37
CA GLY A 21 -10.53 -5.32 -18.25
C GLY A 21 -10.38 -6.49 -17.29
N TRP A 22 -9.18 -7.03 -17.20
CA TRP A 22 -8.78 -7.86 -16.08
C TRP A 22 -8.71 -6.92 -14.87
N SER A 23 -9.87 -6.50 -14.38
CA SER A 23 -10.01 -6.06 -13.01
C SER A 23 -9.69 -7.29 -12.18
N PHE A 24 -8.42 -7.44 -11.81
CA PHE A 24 -8.03 -8.19 -10.63
C PHE A 24 -8.62 -7.45 -9.43
N SER A 25 -9.94 -7.54 -9.28
CA SER A 25 -10.60 -7.38 -8.01
C SER A 25 -10.18 -8.61 -7.22
N GLN A 26 -8.99 -8.56 -6.64
CA GLN A 26 -8.66 -9.43 -5.54
C GLN A 26 -9.69 -9.10 -4.47
N SER A 27 -10.72 -9.93 -4.35
CA SER A 27 -11.60 -9.89 -3.20
C SER A 27 -10.70 -9.85 -1.96
N PRO A 28 -10.91 -8.92 -1.02
CA PRO A 28 -10.16 -8.95 0.22
C PRO A 28 -10.31 -10.36 0.82
N PRO A 29 -9.25 -10.97 1.36
CA PRO A 29 -9.31 -12.32 1.89
C PRO A 29 -10.48 -12.40 2.88
N ALA A 30 -11.36 -13.38 2.64
CA ALA A 30 -12.66 -13.53 3.31
C ALA A 30 -12.57 -13.68 4.83
N ASP A 31 -11.38 -13.87 5.39
CA ASP A 31 -11.15 -14.19 6.80
C ASP A 31 -10.95 -12.98 7.73
N ARG A 32 -10.81 -11.75 7.23
CA ARG A 32 -10.51 -10.60 8.12
C ARG A 32 -11.71 -10.06 8.90
N ALA A 33 -12.91 -10.12 8.33
CA ALA A 33 -14.13 -9.67 9.02
C ALA A 33 -14.51 -10.58 10.20
N ALA A 34 -14.00 -11.81 10.25
CA ALA A 34 -14.26 -12.79 11.31
C ALA A 34 -13.16 -12.81 12.40
N ALA A 35 -12.09 -12.03 12.27
CA ALA A 35 -10.88 -12.12 13.10
C ALA A 35 -11.02 -11.61 14.55
N GLY A 36 -12.23 -11.22 14.96
CA GLY A 36 -12.49 -10.66 16.29
C GLY A 36 -11.80 -9.30 16.52
N PRO A 37 -11.78 -8.82 17.77
CA PRO A 37 -11.18 -7.53 18.10
C PRO A 37 -9.67 -7.51 17.85
N ALA A 38 -9.11 -6.34 17.60
CA ALA A 38 -7.67 -6.19 17.44
C ALA A 38 -6.93 -6.55 18.76
N PRO A 39 -5.75 -7.21 18.68
CA PRO A 39 -4.96 -7.55 19.88
C PRO A 39 -4.60 -6.32 20.73
N PRO A 40 -4.31 -6.47 22.03
CA PRO A 40 -3.83 -5.37 22.87
C PRO A 40 -2.51 -4.78 22.33
N CYS A 41 -2.24 -3.52 22.66
CA CYS A 41 -0.95 -2.93 22.31
C CYS A 41 0.20 -3.68 22.98
N PRO A 42 1.31 -3.92 22.25
CA PRO A 42 2.47 -4.61 22.81
C PRO A 42 3.14 -3.76 23.90
N TYR A 43 4.02 -4.40 24.69
CA TYR A 43 4.77 -3.72 25.74
C TYR A 43 5.51 -2.47 25.21
N GLY A 44 5.44 -1.38 25.95
CA GLY A 44 6.02 -0.08 25.55
C GLY A 44 5.11 0.78 24.68
N PHE A 45 3.97 0.25 24.21
CA PHE A 45 2.97 1.00 23.45
C PHE A 45 1.64 1.07 24.18
N VAL A 46 0.89 2.14 23.92
CA VAL A 46 -0.38 2.40 24.61
C VAL A 46 -1.46 2.79 23.60
N ASP A 47 -2.67 2.26 23.80
CA ASP A 47 -3.85 2.76 23.10
C ASP A 47 -4.19 4.15 23.66
N ARG A 48 -4.11 5.18 22.81
CA ARG A 48 -4.37 6.58 23.16
C ARG A 48 -5.48 7.14 22.27
N PRO A 49 -6.76 6.92 22.59
CA PRO A 49 -7.87 7.39 21.76
C PRO A 49 -7.84 8.91 21.49
N PHE A 50 -7.35 9.70 22.45
CA PHE A 50 -7.20 11.15 22.31
C PHE A 50 -6.15 11.56 21.26
N GLU A 51 -5.11 10.74 21.03
CA GLU A 51 -4.13 10.97 19.95
C GLU A 51 -4.64 10.42 18.61
N THR A 52 -5.37 9.30 18.64
CA THR A 52 -5.92 8.65 17.44
C THR A 52 -7.06 9.45 16.79
N ALA A 53 -7.99 10.00 17.57
CA ALA A 53 -9.16 10.68 17.01
C ALA A 53 -8.79 11.88 16.09
N PRO A 54 -7.84 12.77 16.45
CA PRO A 54 -7.37 13.83 15.56
C PRO A 54 -6.67 13.35 14.29
N VAL A 55 -6.00 12.18 14.31
CA VAL A 55 -5.39 11.56 13.12
C VAL A 55 -6.49 11.15 12.14
N LEU A 56 -7.46 10.38 12.62
CA LEU A 56 -8.59 9.93 11.81
C LEU A 56 -9.41 11.11 11.28
N GLN A 57 -9.59 12.16 12.08
CA GLN A 57 -10.32 13.35 11.66
C GLN A 57 -9.61 14.07 10.50
N ARG A 58 -8.28 14.21 10.53
CA ARG A 58 -7.50 14.80 9.42
C ARG A 58 -7.59 13.97 8.16
N LEU A 59 -7.52 12.64 8.26
CA LEU A 59 -7.65 11.77 7.09
C LEU A 59 -8.99 11.97 6.39
N ARG A 60 -10.08 12.11 7.15
CA ARG A 60 -11.43 12.38 6.60
C ARG A 60 -11.55 13.70 5.85
N THR A 61 -10.66 14.69 6.06
CA THR A 61 -10.73 15.97 5.33
C THR A 61 -10.12 15.91 3.94
N THR A 62 -9.62 14.74 3.50
CA THR A 62 -9.01 14.54 2.18
C THR A 62 -9.69 13.38 1.46
N THR A 63 -9.79 13.43 0.13
CA THR A 63 -10.37 12.33 -0.66
C THR A 63 -9.60 11.03 -0.47
N ASP A 64 -8.25 11.07 -0.57
CA ASP A 64 -7.40 9.88 -0.46
C ASP A 64 -7.43 9.29 0.96
N GLY A 65 -7.43 10.14 2.00
CA GLY A 65 -7.53 9.71 3.39
C GLY A 65 -8.91 9.14 3.74
N ALA A 66 -9.99 9.70 3.21
CA ALA A 66 -11.32 9.13 3.35
C ALA A 66 -11.44 7.77 2.62
N ALA A 67 -10.83 7.64 1.44
CA ALA A 67 -10.83 6.40 0.67
C ALA A 67 -10.12 5.26 1.40
N VAL A 68 -8.95 5.50 2.02
CA VAL A 68 -8.27 4.44 2.79
C VAL A 68 -9.07 4.03 4.03
N LEU A 69 -9.74 4.98 4.71
CA LEU A 69 -10.61 4.65 5.84
C LEU A 69 -11.82 3.82 5.41
N ALA A 70 -12.41 4.13 4.25
CA ALA A 70 -13.52 3.34 3.71
C ALA A 70 -13.07 1.92 3.31
N ALA A 71 -11.86 1.78 2.75
CA ALA A 71 -11.32 0.49 2.32
C ALA A 71 -11.09 -0.50 3.48
N LEU A 72 -10.93 -0.02 4.72
CA LEU A 72 -10.86 -0.89 5.90
C LEU A 72 -12.16 -1.70 6.08
N GLY A 73 -13.31 -1.16 5.65
CA GLY A 73 -14.62 -1.79 5.84
C GLY A 73 -14.91 -2.07 7.31
N GLN A 74 -15.04 -3.36 7.65
CA GLN A 74 -15.27 -3.83 9.03
C GLN A 74 -13.98 -4.28 9.74
N THR A 75 -12.81 -4.08 9.12
CA THR A 75 -11.53 -4.47 9.71
C THR A 75 -11.24 -3.58 10.92
N GLU A 76 -11.28 -4.16 12.11
CA GLU A 76 -10.87 -3.47 13.32
C GLU A 76 -9.33 -3.34 13.35
N VAL A 77 -8.86 -2.10 13.53
CA VAL A 77 -7.45 -1.78 13.70
C VAL A 77 -7.23 -1.04 15.01
N ARG A 78 -6.09 -1.27 15.66
CA ARG A 78 -5.70 -0.58 16.89
C ARG A 78 -4.48 0.29 16.67
N PHE A 79 -4.56 1.53 17.10
CA PHE A 79 -3.45 2.48 17.12
C PHE A 79 -2.71 2.37 18.45
N CYS A 80 -1.44 2.02 18.39
CA CYS A 80 -0.59 1.80 19.53
C CYS A 80 0.55 2.83 19.50
N TRP A 81 0.56 3.75 20.45
CA TRP A 81 1.46 4.90 20.47
C TRP A 81 2.65 4.65 21.39
N GLY A 82 3.86 4.93 20.91
CA GLY A 82 5.11 4.78 21.67
C GLY A 82 6.32 5.38 20.95
N GLU A 83 7.49 5.25 21.58
CA GLU A 83 8.75 5.68 20.99
C GLU A 83 9.21 4.64 19.96
N ILE A 84 9.14 5.00 18.68
CA ILE A 84 9.58 4.17 17.57
C ILE A 84 10.10 5.06 16.45
N ALA A 85 11.23 4.67 15.84
CA ALA A 85 11.81 5.41 14.72
C ALA A 85 10.95 5.28 13.46
N ASN A 86 10.49 4.06 13.17
CA ASN A 86 9.71 3.73 11.99
C ASN A 86 8.37 3.12 12.38
N PRO A 87 7.27 3.86 12.23
CA PRO A 87 5.93 3.30 12.43
C PRO A 87 5.68 2.10 11.52
N VAL A 88 5.08 1.04 12.03
CA VAL A 88 4.84 -0.23 11.31
C VAL A 88 3.43 -0.76 11.58
N VAL A 89 2.94 -1.60 10.67
CA VAL A 89 1.75 -2.43 10.91
C VAL A 89 2.18 -3.84 11.29
N GLN A 90 1.65 -4.38 12.38
CA GLN A 90 1.84 -5.76 12.82
C GLN A 90 0.54 -6.54 12.69
N GLU A 91 0.64 -7.79 12.22
CA GLU A 91 -0.49 -8.72 12.03
C GLU A 91 -1.66 -8.12 11.23
N GLY A 92 -1.36 -7.15 10.36
CA GLY A 92 -2.34 -6.41 9.57
C GLY A 92 -3.35 -5.56 10.36
N ARG A 93 -3.24 -5.47 11.70
CA ARG A 93 -4.26 -4.84 12.56
C ARG A 93 -3.72 -3.91 13.65
N LEU A 94 -2.45 -4.02 14.02
CA LEU A 94 -1.82 -3.14 15.01
C LEU A 94 -0.97 -2.10 14.31
N LEU A 95 -1.33 -0.83 14.43
CA LEU A 95 -0.55 0.29 13.89
C LEU A 95 0.33 0.83 15.02
N LEU A 96 1.61 0.48 15.00
CA LEU A 96 2.60 1.01 15.93
C LEU A 96 3.02 2.40 15.44
N MET A 97 2.60 3.44 16.16
CA MET A 97 2.77 4.83 15.79
C MET A 97 3.78 5.54 16.69
N SER A 98 4.55 6.45 16.09
CA SER A 98 5.50 7.30 16.81
C SER A 98 4.79 8.45 17.53
N THR A 99 5.17 8.69 18.78
CA THR A 99 4.78 9.88 19.55
C THR A 99 5.55 11.13 19.16
N ALA A 100 6.69 10.99 18.49
CA ALA A 100 7.61 12.08 18.15
C ALA A 100 7.21 12.88 16.90
N ASP A 101 6.49 12.25 15.94
CA ASP A 101 6.10 12.90 14.69
C ASP A 101 5.14 14.08 14.93
N ALA A 102 5.19 15.12 14.09
CA ALA A 102 4.21 16.20 14.13
C ALA A 102 2.84 15.75 13.54
N PRO A 103 1.72 16.45 13.85
CA PRO A 103 0.38 15.93 13.54
C PRO A 103 0.07 15.66 12.05
N PRO A 104 0.48 16.52 11.08
CA PRO A 104 0.32 16.21 9.66
C PRO A 104 1.08 14.95 9.22
N GLN A 105 2.31 14.80 9.71
CA GLN A 105 3.19 13.66 9.42
C GLN A 105 2.60 12.37 9.99
N ARG A 106 2.12 12.41 11.25
CA ARG A 106 1.40 11.28 11.87
C ARG A 106 0.19 10.85 11.06
N ALA A 107 -0.60 11.79 10.56
CA ALA A 107 -1.77 11.47 9.74
C ALA A 107 -1.39 10.84 8.41
N ALA A 108 -0.44 11.40 7.68
CA ALA A 108 0.03 10.80 6.42
C ALA A 108 0.62 9.40 6.64
N ARG A 109 1.46 9.23 7.67
CA ARG A 109 2.04 7.93 8.01
C ARG A 109 0.98 6.91 8.47
N ALA A 110 -0.03 7.35 9.21
CA ALA A 110 -1.16 6.49 9.55
C ALA A 110 -1.89 6.00 8.30
N ALA A 111 -2.11 6.85 7.28
CA ALA A 111 -2.74 6.42 6.04
C ALA A 111 -1.92 5.38 5.28
N HIS A 112 -0.58 5.50 5.29
CA HIS A 112 0.30 4.45 4.77
C HIS A 112 0.05 3.11 5.47
N LEU A 113 0.05 3.09 6.82
CA LEU A 113 -0.14 1.84 7.56
C LEU A 113 -1.57 1.28 7.40
N LEU A 114 -2.58 2.15 7.37
CA LEU A 114 -3.97 1.77 7.10
C LEU A 114 -4.15 1.21 5.69
N HIS A 115 -3.36 1.67 4.71
CA HIS A 115 -3.36 1.09 3.37
C HIS A 115 -2.98 -0.39 3.42
N HIS A 116 -1.93 -0.74 4.15
CA HIS A 116 -1.53 -2.14 4.36
C HIS A 116 -2.56 -2.93 5.17
N ALA A 117 -3.20 -2.32 6.17
CA ALA A 117 -4.29 -2.97 6.90
C ALA A 117 -5.50 -3.30 5.99
N ALA A 118 -5.85 -2.38 5.08
CA ALA A 118 -6.97 -2.56 4.16
C ALA A 118 -6.66 -3.54 3.01
N HIS A 119 -5.46 -3.48 2.42
CA HIS A 119 -5.11 -4.22 1.20
C HIS A 119 -4.21 -5.44 1.45
N GLY A 120 -3.81 -5.67 2.70
CA GLY A 120 -2.89 -6.72 3.12
C GLY A 120 -1.44 -6.28 3.18
N LEU A 121 -0.65 -7.05 3.93
CA LEU A 121 0.77 -6.77 4.10
C LEU A 121 1.52 -6.89 2.76
N PRO A 122 2.59 -6.10 2.55
CA PRO A 122 3.39 -6.16 1.33
C PRO A 122 3.96 -7.56 1.05
N LEU A 123 4.53 -8.18 2.08
CA LEU A 123 4.97 -9.58 2.07
C LEU A 123 3.93 -10.40 2.85
N PRO A 124 3.47 -11.56 2.34
CA PRO A 124 2.52 -12.41 3.05
C PRO A 124 3.12 -13.00 4.33
N ASP A 125 2.26 -13.24 5.32
CA ASP A 125 2.68 -13.84 6.62
C ASP A 125 3.09 -15.31 6.49
N SER A 126 2.53 -16.02 5.51
CA SER A 126 2.87 -17.41 5.20
C SER A 126 3.51 -17.49 3.81
N ILE A 127 4.66 -18.17 3.73
CA ILE A 127 5.41 -18.34 2.48
C ILE A 127 5.65 -19.84 2.29
N ASP A 128 5.28 -20.35 1.12
CA ASP A 128 5.43 -21.76 0.76
C ASP A 128 6.90 -22.15 0.52
N ALA A 129 7.23 -23.42 0.75
CA ALA A 129 8.59 -23.96 0.63
C ALA A 129 9.21 -23.88 -0.79
N ASP A 130 8.37 -23.68 -1.81
CA ASP A 130 8.72 -23.54 -3.23
C ASP A 130 8.48 -22.13 -3.78
N ALA A 131 8.21 -21.15 -2.91
CA ALA A 131 7.95 -19.78 -3.33
C ALA A 131 9.16 -19.11 -4.02
N ASP A 132 8.89 -18.35 -5.09
CA ASP A 132 9.89 -17.47 -5.72
C ASP A 132 10.02 -16.16 -4.93
N CYS A 133 11.03 -16.10 -4.06
CA CYS A 133 11.32 -14.90 -3.28
C CYS A 133 11.62 -13.66 -4.13
N GLY A 134 12.16 -13.81 -5.34
CA GLY A 134 12.37 -12.67 -6.24
C GLY A 134 11.05 -12.04 -6.67
N ALA A 135 10.08 -12.87 -7.06
CA ALA A 135 8.75 -12.43 -7.44
C ALA A 135 7.98 -11.83 -6.26
N LEU A 136 8.04 -12.47 -5.08
CA LEU A 136 7.39 -11.96 -3.86
C LEU A 136 7.95 -10.61 -3.43
N VAL A 137 9.27 -10.44 -3.43
CA VAL A 137 9.91 -9.16 -3.10
C VAL A 137 9.53 -8.09 -4.11
N ALA A 138 9.52 -8.40 -5.42
CA ALA A 138 9.11 -7.44 -6.44
C ALA A 138 7.66 -6.96 -6.25
N GLN A 139 6.75 -7.87 -5.89
CA GLN A 139 5.36 -7.53 -5.58
C GLN A 139 5.25 -6.70 -4.29
N ALA A 140 5.99 -7.06 -3.24
CA ALA A 140 6.01 -6.34 -1.97
C ALA A 140 6.49 -4.89 -2.16
N LEU A 141 7.56 -4.68 -2.92
CA LEU A 141 8.06 -3.33 -3.21
C LEU A 141 7.07 -2.48 -3.99
N ARG A 142 6.30 -3.07 -4.91
CA ARG A 142 5.23 -2.35 -5.61
C ARG A 142 4.11 -1.93 -4.65
N ARG A 143 3.69 -2.81 -3.73
CA ARG A 143 2.69 -2.48 -2.70
C ARG A 143 3.18 -1.37 -1.76
N GLU A 144 4.46 -1.41 -1.38
CA GLU A 144 5.06 -0.33 -0.62
C GLU A 144 5.10 0.99 -1.40
N ALA A 145 5.43 0.95 -2.69
CA ALA A 145 5.41 2.14 -3.54
C ALA A 145 4.01 2.77 -3.64
N GLU A 146 2.95 1.97 -3.70
CA GLU A 146 1.56 2.44 -3.67
C GLU A 146 1.22 3.13 -2.33
N ALA A 147 1.65 2.55 -1.20
CA ALA A 147 1.45 3.11 0.13
C ALA A 147 2.28 4.40 0.36
N TYR A 148 3.53 4.45 -0.10
CA TYR A 148 4.35 5.67 -0.06
C TYR A 148 3.79 6.78 -0.95
N ALA A 149 3.29 6.44 -2.15
CA ALA A 149 2.65 7.43 -3.02
C ALA A 149 1.44 8.08 -2.33
N LEU A 150 0.63 7.28 -1.61
CA LEU A 150 -0.46 7.79 -0.77
C LEU A 150 0.07 8.71 0.35
N GLU A 151 1.10 8.26 1.07
CA GLU A 151 1.72 9.02 2.16
C GLU A 151 2.19 10.40 1.67
N VAL A 152 2.99 10.45 0.60
CA VAL A 152 3.56 11.68 0.05
C VAL A 152 2.47 12.66 -0.38
N ARG A 153 1.42 12.18 -1.08
CA ARG A 153 0.27 13.04 -1.44
C ARG A 153 -0.41 13.62 -0.20
N LEU A 154 -0.60 12.82 0.84
CA LEU A 154 -1.23 13.26 2.07
C LEU A 154 -0.37 14.20 2.89
N ARG A 155 0.96 13.99 2.95
CA ARG A 155 1.90 14.92 3.59
C ARG A 155 1.69 16.34 3.07
N ARG A 156 1.71 16.51 1.74
CA ARG A 156 1.49 17.82 1.11
C ARG A 156 0.08 18.38 1.36
N ARG A 157 -0.97 17.56 1.23
CA ARG A 157 -2.37 18.00 1.43
C ARG A 157 -2.68 18.39 2.87
N LEU A 158 -2.03 17.76 3.85
CA LEU A 158 -2.23 18.00 5.27
C LEU A 158 -1.29 19.07 5.84
N GLY A 159 -0.41 19.63 5.01
CA GLY A 159 0.50 20.71 5.41
C GLY A 159 1.71 20.23 6.20
N ALA A 160 2.26 19.05 5.91
CA ALA A 160 3.62 18.73 6.32
C ALA A 160 4.60 19.57 5.48
N GLU A 161 5.41 20.39 6.15
CA GLU A 161 6.28 21.38 5.49
C GLU A 161 7.68 20.83 5.18
N ASP A 162 8.08 19.74 5.83
CA ASP A 162 9.37 19.08 5.65
C ASP A 162 9.34 18.06 4.50
N THR A 163 10.47 17.93 3.80
CA THR A 163 10.73 16.78 2.92
C THR A 163 11.21 15.63 3.79
N ARG A 164 10.53 14.48 3.75
CA ARG A 164 10.91 13.29 4.52
C ARG A 164 11.69 12.30 3.67
N TYR A 165 11.28 12.10 2.42
CA TYR A 165 11.92 11.18 1.49
C TYR A 165 12.62 11.93 0.35
N GLU A 166 13.82 11.45 -0.03
CA GLU A 166 14.61 12.03 -1.12
C GLU A 166 13.84 12.12 -2.45
N PHE A 167 12.94 11.17 -2.71
CA PHE A 167 12.14 11.13 -3.93
C PHE A 167 10.94 12.11 -3.95
N GLU A 168 10.60 12.80 -2.85
CA GLU A 168 9.41 13.67 -2.81
C GLU A 168 9.43 14.82 -3.83
N PRO A 169 10.54 15.56 -4.05
CA PRO A 169 10.57 16.62 -5.06
C PRO A 169 10.27 16.10 -6.47
N VAL A 170 10.94 15.02 -6.86
CA VAL A 170 10.76 14.39 -8.18
C VAL A 170 9.35 13.78 -8.31
N PHE A 171 8.80 13.23 -7.23
CA PHE A 171 7.44 12.68 -7.21
C PHE A 171 6.38 13.70 -7.63
N PHE A 172 6.51 14.96 -7.18
CA PHE A 172 5.55 16.01 -7.52
C PHE A 172 5.75 16.61 -8.92
N GLU A 173 6.90 16.38 -9.55
CA GLU A 173 7.18 16.74 -10.94
C GLU A 173 6.84 15.61 -11.92
N THR A 174 6.76 14.38 -11.42
CA THR A 174 6.42 13.18 -12.19
C THR A 174 4.93 13.13 -12.51
N ASP A 175 4.59 12.70 -13.73
CA ASP A 175 3.21 12.48 -14.14
C ASP A 175 2.49 11.55 -13.15
N PRO A 176 1.24 11.85 -12.75
CA PRO A 176 0.53 11.04 -11.75
C PRO A 176 0.44 9.54 -12.09
N ALA A 177 0.46 9.19 -13.37
CA ALA A 177 0.45 7.80 -13.84
C ALA A 177 1.75 7.04 -13.52
N ASP A 178 2.88 7.76 -13.40
CA ASP A 178 4.22 7.19 -13.25
C ASP A 178 4.77 7.32 -11.82
N GLN A 179 4.07 8.04 -10.94
CA GLN A 179 4.47 8.29 -9.55
C GLN A 179 4.76 7.01 -8.74
N VAL A 180 3.97 5.96 -8.92
CA VAL A 180 4.20 4.68 -8.23
C VAL A 180 5.43 3.99 -8.79
N ALA A 181 5.61 4.00 -10.12
CA ALA A 181 6.77 3.39 -10.77
C ALA A 181 8.08 4.09 -10.40
N LEU A 182 8.05 5.41 -10.21
CA LEU A 182 9.17 6.20 -9.67
C LEU A 182 9.61 5.66 -8.30
N ILE A 183 8.67 5.53 -7.36
CA ILE A 183 8.97 5.06 -6.01
C ILE A 183 9.42 3.60 -6.04
N GLU A 184 8.75 2.74 -6.81
CA GLU A 184 9.16 1.33 -6.97
C GLU A 184 10.61 1.22 -7.49
N GLY A 185 10.98 2.03 -8.49
CA GLY A 185 12.34 2.13 -9.01
C GLY A 185 13.33 2.59 -7.94
N TYR A 186 12.95 3.61 -7.16
CA TYR A 186 13.77 4.09 -6.04
C TYR A 186 14.01 3.02 -4.98
N LEU A 187 12.97 2.30 -4.54
CA LEU A 187 13.07 1.24 -3.53
C LEU A 187 13.97 0.08 -4.00
N ARG A 188 13.97 -0.23 -5.31
CA ARG A 188 14.85 -1.25 -5.90
C ARG A 188 16.30 -0.81 -5.98
N ALA A 189 16.53 0.47 -6.28
CA ALA A 189 17.87 1.05 -6.34
C ALA A 189 18.52 1.21 -4.95
N HIS A 190 17.72 1.21 -3.88
CA HIS A 190 18.16 1.36 -2.49
C HIS A 190 17.80 0.13 -1.64
N PRO A 191 18.40 -1.05 -1.92
CA PRO A 191 18.03 -2.27 -1.23
C PRO A 191 18.32 -2.24 0.27
N ASP A 192 19.33 -1.45 0.66
CA ASP A 192 19.78 -1.24 2.04
C ASP A 192 19.10 -0.04 2.72
N GLY A 193 18.08 0.55 2.08
CA GLY A 193 17.36 1.71 2.57
C GLY A 193 18.00 3.03 2.16
N ALA A 194 17.44 4.11 2.67
CA ALA A 194 17.92 5.48 2.49
C ALA A 194 17.58 6.31 3.74
N GLU A 195 17.89 7.61 3.75
CA GLU A 195 17.48 8.47 4.85
C GLU A 195 15.95 8.41 5.05
N ASN A 196 15.51 8.16 6.29
CA ASN A 196 14.10 7.95 6.68
C ASN A 196 13.38 6.80 5.95
N LEU A 197 14.11 5.90 5.28
CA LEU A 197 13.58 4.77 4.55
C LEU A 197 14.26 3.47 4.97
N GLU A 198 13.45 2.52 5.43
CA GLU A 198 13.92 1.20 5.86
C GLU A 198 14.53 0.38 4.69
N PRO A 199 15.41 -0.59 4.99
CA PRO A 199 15.99 -1.52 4.02
C PRO A 199 14.95 -2.55 3.52
N LEU A 200 13.86 -2.09 2.90
CA LEU A 200 12.70 -2.92 2.58
C LEU A 200 13.05 -4.07 1.64
N ALA A 201 13.80 -3.81 0.55
CA ALA A 201 14.10 -4.86 -0.43
C ALA A 201 14.99 -5.96 0.17
N ARG A 202 16.04 -5.59 0.91
CA ARG A 202 16.87 -6.56 1.63
C ARG A 202 16.06 -7.29 2.70
N GLY A 203 15.32 -6.56 3.54
CA GLY A 203 14.53 -7.12 4.62
C GLY A 203 13.43 -8.07 4.15
N TYR A 204 12.75 -7.79 3.04
CA TYR A 204 11.77 -8.72 2.47
C TYR A 204 12.43 -9.97 1.91
N ARG A 205 13.59 -9.84 1.27
CA ARG A 205 14.33 -10.96 0.74
C ARG A 205 14.76 -11.91 1.86
N GLU A 206 15.40 -11.37 2.89
CA GLU A 206 15.84 -12.12 4.05
C GLU A 206 14.68 -12.86 4.73
N ARG A 207 13.54 -12.19 4.95
CA ARG A 207 12.37 -12.83 5.55
C ARG A 207 11.77 -13.92 4.67
N CYS A 208 11.72 -13.72 3.36
CA CYS A 208 11.22 -14.73 2.44
C CYS A 208 12.14 -15.95 2.41
N GLU A 209 13.44 -15.75 2.25
CA GLU A 209 14.42 -16.85 2.19
C GLU A 209 14.45 -17.63 3.51
N ALA A 210 14.34 -16.96 4.65
CA ALA A 210 14.22 -17.60 5.95
C ALA A 210 12.94 -18.46 6.06
N ALA A 211 11.79 -17.92 5.65
CA ALA A 211 10.52 -18.66 5.68
C ALA A 211 10.52 -19.87 4.73
N VAL A 212 11.08 -19.73 3.52
CA VAL A 212 11.27 -20.85 2.58
C VAL A 212 12.18 -21.92 3.18
N ALA A 213 13.24 -21.53 3.89
CA ALA A 213 14.14 -22.48 4.53
C ALA A 213 13.48 -23.22 5.71
N GLU A 214 12.63 -22.53 6.49
CA GLU A 214 11.88 -23.14 7.61
C GLU A 214 10.78 -24.10 7.14
N ALA A 215 10.18 -23.84 5.98
CA ALA A 215 9.10 -24.66 5.42
C ALA A 215 9.58 -25.95 4.73
N ARG A 216 10.91 -26.16 4.59
CA ARG A 216 11.53 -27.33 3.95
C ARG A 216 11.94 -28.40 4.95
#